data_AF-A0A7X7J2G7-F1
#
_entry.id   AF-A0A7X7J2G7-F1
#
_cell.length_a   1.000
_cell.length_b   1.000
_cell.length_c   1.000
_cell.angle_alpha   90.00
_cell.angle_beta   90.00
_cell.angle_gamma   90.00
#
_symmetry.space_group_name_H-M   'P 1'
#
loop_
_entity.id
_entity.type
_entity.pdbx_description
1 polymer ?
#
loop_
_entity_poly.entity_id
_entity_poly.type
_entity_poly.pdbx_seq_one_letter_code
_entity_poly.pdbx_strand_id
1 'polypeptide(L)' 'MEVHAAVAALSEEFRITVSLRHFSGMSTDEVARTLGIPPGTVRSRLSRAYAQLRQRLISRVEV' A
#
# COMPACT_ATOMS: atom_id res chain seq x y z
N MET A 1 11.82 10.25 3.66
CA MET A 1 11.41 10.61 2.28
C MET A 1 11.38 9.42 1.32
N GLU A 2 12.24 8.42 1.47
CA GLU A 2 12.34 7.30 0.51
C GLU A 2 11.09 6.40 0.41
N VAL A 3 10.43 6.13 1.55
CA VAL A 3 9.19 5.33 1.59
C VAL A 3 8.05 5.99 0.82
N HIS A 4 7.91 7.32 0.91
CA HIS A 4 6.87 8.05 0.16
C HIS A 4 7.07 7.93 -1.35
N ALA A 5 8.31 8.03 -1.84
CA ALA A 5 8.62 7.85 -3.26
C ALA A 5 8.33 6.42 -3.74
N ALA A 6 8.65 5.41 -2.91
CA ALA A 6 8.35 4.02 -3.23
C ALA A 6 6.83 3.77 -3.34
N VAL A 7 6.04 4.32 -2.40
CA VAL A 7 4.57 4.24 -2.41
C VAL A 7 3.98 5.03 -3.57
N ALA A 8 4.53 6.20 -3.90
CA ALA A 8 4.07 7.03 -5.02
C ALA A 8 4.16 6.31 -6.38
N ALA A 9 5.09 5.37 -6.50
CA ALA A 9 5.36 4.62 -7.72
C ALA A 9 4.62 3.26 -7.81
N LEU A 10 3.74 2.95 -6.85
CA LEU A 10 2.77 1.86 -6.96
C LEU A 10 1.64 2.23 -7.93
N SER A 11 0.89 1.24 -8.42
CA SER A 11 -0.38 1.51 -9.12
C SER A 11 -1.35 2.26 -8.20
N GLU A 12 -2.27 3.02 -8.79
CA GLU A 12 -3.18 3.88 -8.02
C GLU A 12 -3.95 3.12 -6.94
N GLU A 13 -4.46 1.93 -7.28
CA GLU A 13 -5.22 1.11 -6.35
C GLU A 13 -4.40 0.63 -5.14
N PHE A 14 -3.12 0.36 -5.31
CA PHE A 14 -2.22 -0.06 -4.23
C PHE A 14 -1.77 1.15 -3.42
N ARG A 15 -1.43 2.24 -4.11
CA ARG A 15 -1.03 3.50 -3.49
C ARG A 15 -2.10 4.03 -2.55
N ILE A 16 -3.35 4.15 -3.02
CA ILE A 16 -4.45 4.66 -2.19
C ILE A 16 -4.73 3.74 -1.00
N THR A 17 -4.68 2.41 -1.22
CA THR A 17 -4.93 1.42 -0.17
C THR A 17 -3.85 1.45 0.91
N VAL A 18 -2.57 1.58 0.53
CA VAL A 18 -1.45 1.74 1.47
C VAL A 18 -1.54 3.06 2.20
N SER A 19 -1.87 4.15 1.50
CA SER A 19 -1.94 5.48 2.10
C SER A 19 -3.01 5.58 3.18
N LEU A 20 -4.22 5.10 2.90
CA LEU A 20 -5.29 5.10 3.90
C LEU A 20 -4.93 4.22 5.11
N ARG A 21 -4.30 3.06 4.88
CA ARG A 21 -3.92 2.14 5.96
C ARG A 21 -2.79 2.70 6.85
N HIS A 22 -1.75 3.27 6.26
CA HIS A 22 -0.51 3.59 7.00
C HIS A 22 -0.29 5.07 7.25
N PHE A 23 -0.69 5.94 6.33
CA PHE A 23 -0.53 7.39 6.50
C PHE A 23 -1.76 8.01 7.17
N SER A 24 -2.96 7.50 6.88
CA SER A 24 -4.20 7.94 7.55
C SER A 24 -4.58 7.10 8.77
N GLY A 25 -3.86 6.02 9.06
CA GLY A 25 -4.07 5.18 10.25
C GLY A 25 -5.37 4.36 10.26
N MET A 26 -6.03 4.21 9.10
CA MET A 26 -7.33 3.53 9.01
C MET A 26 -7.20 2.01 9.14
N SER A 27 -8.15 1.37 9.80
CA SER A 27 -8.28 -0.09 9.82
C SER A 27 -8.68 -0.65 8.46
N THR A 28 -8.50 -1.96 8.27
CA THR A 28 -8.90 -2.66 7.03
C THR A 28 -10.37 -2.43 6.68
N ASP A 29 -11.25 -2.43 7.68
CA ASP A 29 -12.69 -2.25 7.48
C ASP A 29 -13.06 -0.80 7.16
N GLU A 30 -12.35 0.17 7.73
CA GLU A 30 -12.51 1.59 7.37
C GLU A 30 -12.03 1.85 5.95
N VAL A 31 -10.90 1.27 5.54
CA VAL A 31 -10.41 1.35 4.15
C VAL A 31 -11.42 0.71 3.20
N ALA A 32 -11.96 -0.47 3.56
CA ALA A 32 -12.97 -1.17 2.77
C ALA A 32 -14.21 -0.30 2.53
N ARG A 33 -14.75 0.29 3.60
CA ARG A 33 -15.89 1.22 3.51
C ARG A 33 -15.57 2.46 2.69
N THR A 34 -14.40 3.05 2.88
CA THR A 34 -13.97 4.28 2.18
C THR A 34 -13.83 4.07 0.69
N LEU A 35 -13.29 2.90 0.28
CA LEU A 35 -13.05 2.58 -1.12
C LEU A 35 -14.23 1.85 -1.79
N GLY A 36 -15.28 1.49 -1.04
CA GLY A 36 -16.41 0.72 -1.56
C GLY A 36 -16.04 -0.68 -2.04
N ILE A 37 -15.07 -1.34 -1.39
CA ILE A 37 -14.56 -2.66 -1.78
C ILE A 37 -14.62 -3.66 -0.62
N PRO A 38 -14.65 -4.98 -0.88
CA PRO A 38 -14.60 -5.98 0.18
C PRO A 38 -13.33 -5.89 1.05
N PRO A 39 -13.41 -6.15 2.37
CA PRO A 39 -12.22 -6.22 3.24
C PRO A 39 -11.17 -7.24 2.77
N GLY A 40 -11.61 -8.34 2.13
CA GLY A 40 -10.72 -9.30 1.49
C GLY A 40 -9.89 -8.70 0.35
N THR A 41 -10.48 -7.78 -0.42
CA THR A 41 -9.79 -7.03 -1.49
C THR A 41 -8.78 -6.05 -0.90
N VAL A 42 -9.10 -5.39 0.22
CA VAL A 42 -8.12 -4.56 0.93
C VAL A 42 -6.90 -5.39 1.34
N ARG A 43 -7.11 -6.55 1.97
CA ARG A 43 -6.02 -7.45 2.38
C ARG A 43 -5.17 -7.91 1.19
N SER A 44 -5.81 -8.32 0.08
CA SER A 44 -5.07 -8.78 -1.12
C SER A 44 -4.33 -7.65 -1.83
N ARG A 45 -4.87 -6.41 -1.83
CA ARG A 45 -4.18 -5.21 -2.32
C ARG A 45 -2.97 -4.88 -1.46
N LEU A 46 -3.12 -4.86 -0.13
CA LEU A 46 -2.00 -4.59 0.79
C LEU A 46 -0.88 -5.63 0.63
N SER A 47 -1.23 -6.91 0.57
CA SER A 47 -0.23 -7.98 0.38
C SER A 47 0.59 -7.77 -0.90
N ARG A 48 -0.07 -7.51 -2.03
CA ARG A 48 0.60 -7.26 -3.32
C ARG A 48 1.40 -5.96 -3.30
N ALA A 49 0.87 -4.90 -2.70
CA ALA A 49 1.56 -3.63 -2.54
C ALA A 49 2.86 -3.79 -1.74
N TYR A 50 2.83 -4.50 -0.61
CA TYR A 50 4.02 -4.73 0.21
C TYR A 50 5.06 -5.58 -0.50
N ALA A 51 4.64 -6.59 -1.28
CA ALA A 51 5.59 -7.38 -2.08
C ALA A 51 6.34 -6.49 -3.08
N GLN A 52 5.66 -5.58 -3.76
CA GLN A 52 6.29 -4.62 -4.69
C GLN A 52 7.19 -3.62 -3.96
N LEU A 53 6.74 -3.07 -2.82
CA LEU A 53 7.56 -2.17 -2.01
C LEU A 53 8.82 -2.86 -1.50
N ARG A 54 8.71 -4.11 -1.04
CA ARG A 54 9.84 -4.90 -0.58
C ARG A 54 10.88 -5.10 -1.69
N GLN A 55 10.45 -5.47 -2.89
CA GLN A 55 11.36 -5.60 -4.04
C GLN A 55 12.08 -4.27 -4.32
N ARG A 56 11.34 -3.16 -4.36
CA ARG A 56 11.91 -1.84 -4.70
C ARG A 56 12.84 -1.28 -3.64
N LEU A 57 12.54 -1.51 -2.36
CA LEU A 57 13.35 -1.03 -1.25
C LEU A 57 14.59 -1.91 -1.04
N ILE A 58 14.48 -3.24 -1.21
CA ILE A 58 15.64 -4.14 -1.14
C ILE A 58 16.63 -3.86 -2.28
N SER A 59 16.16 -3.73 -3.52
CA SER A 59 17.02 -3.44 -4.68
C SER A 59 17.74 -2.09 -4.61
N ARG A 60 17.41 -1.23 -3.62
CA ARG A 60 18.04 0.07 -3.42
C ARG A 60 19.01 0.13 -2.24
N VAL A 61 19.03 -0.90 -1.40
CA VAL A 61 19.99 -1.05 -0.28
C VAL A 61 21.27 -1.77 -0.74
N GLU A 62 21.25 -2.46 -1.89
CA GLU A 62 22.43 -3.13 -2.47
C GLU A 62 23.32 -2.18 -3.31
N VAL A 63 23.58 -0.96 -2.82
CA VAL A 63 24.52 0.00 -3.43
C VAL A 63 25.57 0.43 -2.42
#